data_AF-A0A2M8CFR0-F1
#
_entry.id   AF-A0A2M8CFR0-F1
#
_cell.length_a   1.000
_cell.length_b   1.000
_cell.length_c   1.000
_cell.angle_alpha   90.00
_cell.angle_beta   90.00
_cell.angle_gamma   90.00
#
_symmetry.space_group_name_H-M   'P 1'
#
loop_
_entity.id
_entity.type
_entity.pdbx_description
1 polymer ?
#
loop_
_entity_poly.entity_id
_entity_poly.type
_entity_poly.pdbx_seq_one_letter_code
_entity_poly.pdbx_strand_id
1 'polypeptide(L)'
;MDEFKNLDKIQRSTFRVVSGHGAGLFARMMENPFRISILREPVSLFLSQYHYLKKSPDSNFLNEVSKLKSEEEYLEYAVAHGQDNLLTRYFSNSVQWLADPDIPIPNLEKEGSSMLEQAISNLRQYDALIDLSRFDKGVYALSRKLNWSKIPIYR
;
A
#
# COMPACT_ATOMS: atom_id res chain seq x y z
N MET A 1 13.75 -5.70 -5.40
CA MET A 1 12.72 -6.65 -5.89
C MET A 1 13.36 -7.92 -6.47
N ASP A 2 14.46 -7.81 -7.20
CA ASP A 2 15.04 -8.96 -7.91
C ASP A 2 15.68 -10.01 -7.00
N GLU A 3 16.21 -9.60 -5.84
CA GLU A 3 16.75 -10.54 -4.85
C GLU A 3 15.71 -11.59 -4.41
N PHE A 4 14.50 -11.16 -4.04
CA PHE A 4 13.42 -12.09 -3.66
C PHE A 4 12.94 -12.96 -4.84
N LYS A 5 12.94 -12.40 -6.05
CA LYS A 5 12.59 -13.15 -7.27
C LYS A 5 13.63 -14.20 -7.62
N ASN A 6 14.88 -14.02 -7.24
CA ASN A 6 15.96 -14.97 -7.50
C ASN A 6 16.02 -16.12 -6.48
N LEU A 7 15.31 -16.01 -5.34
CA LEU A 7 15.17 -17.10 -4.38
C LEU A 7 14.35 -18.26 -4.98
N ASP A 8 14.74 -19.49 -4.67
CA ASP A 8 13.95 -20.68 -5.02
C ASP A 8 12.71 -20.84 -4.14
N LYS A 9 11.86 -21.84 -4.43
CA LYS A 9 10.62 -22.08 -3.67
C LYS A 9 10.89 -22.40 -2.19
N ILE A 10 11.97 -23.12 -1.89
CA ILE A 10 12.34 -23.54 -0.52
C ILE A 10 12.80 -22.32 0.28
N GLN A 11 13.61 -21.46 -0.32
CA GLN A 11 14.08 -20.23 0.30
C GLN A 11 12.91 -19.27 0.57
N ARG A 12 11.99 -19.10 -0.39
CA ARG A 12 10.80 -18.26 -0.21
C ARG A 12 9.87 -18.78 0.89
N SER A 13 9.74 -20.09 1.06
CA SER A 13 8.85 -20.66 2.09
C SER A 13 9.35 -20.45 3.52
N THR A 14 10.61 -20.06 3.71
CA THR A 14 11.13 -19.69 5.04
C THR A 14 10.59 -18.36 5.56
N PHE A 15 10.09 -17.48 4.68
CA PHE A 15 9.51 -16.20 5.07
C PHE A 15 8.11 -16.40 5.65
N ARG A 16 7.94 -16.03 6.92
CA ARG A 16 6.64 -16.07 7.60
C ARG A 16 5.76 -14.86 7.28
N VAL A 17 6.39 -13.72 6.98
CA VAL A 17 5.71 -12.45 6.69
C VAL A 17 6.49 -11.73 5.60
N VAL A 18 5.78 -11.24 4.59
CA VAL A 18 6.28 -10.30 3.59
C VAL A 18 5.44 -9.04 3.71
N SER A 19 6.06 -7.91 4.01
CA SER A 19 5.39 -6.64 4.26
C SER A 19 6.10 -5.47 3.57
N GLY A 20 5.41 -4.33 3.50
CA GLY A 20 5.91 -3.11 2.85
C GLY A 20 5.14 -2.75 1.59
N HIS A 21 5.47 -1.58 1.03
CA HIS A 21 4.91 -1.11 -0.24
C HIS A 21 5.25 -2.11 -1.36
N GLY A 22 4.23 -2.60 -2.06
CA GLY A 22 4.39 -3.60 -3.12
C GLY A 22 4.42 -5.07 -2.65
N ALA A 23 4.23 -5.37 -1.36
CA ALA A 23 4.18 -6.75 -0.86
C ALA A 23 3.16 -7.65 -1.61
N GLY A 24 2.05 -7.05 -2.08
CA GLY A 24 1.03 -7.74 -2.88
C GLY A 24 1.54 -8.34 -4.20
N LEU A 25 2.64 -7.80 -4.76
CA LEU A 25 3.26 -8.30 -5.99
C LEU A 25 3.88 -9.69 -5.79
N PHE A 26 4.32 -10.00 -4.57
CA PHE A 26 4.97 -11.27 -4.25
C PHE A 26 3.98 -12.37 -3.88
N ALA A 27 2.70 -12.06 -3.68
CA ALA A 27 1.71 -13.04 -3.22
C ALA A 27 1.63 -14.27 -4.15
N ARG A 28 1.71 -14.08 -5.47
CA ARG A 28 1.69 -15.18 -6.45
C ARG A 28 2.93 -16.08 -6.42
N MET A 29 4.00 -15.64 -5.75
CA MET A 29 5.27 -16.36 -5.63
C MET A 29 5.34 -17.19 -4.34
N MET A 30 4.34 -17.03 -3.46
CA MET A 30 4.24 -17.69 -2.16
C MET A 30 3.31 -18.90 -2.23
N GLU A 31 3.61 -19.91 -1.42
CA GLU A 31 2.72 -21.04 -1.23
C GLU A 31 1.62 -20.68 -0.22
N ASN A 32 0.36 -20.66 -0.68
CA ASN A 32 -0.83 -20.38 0.13
C ASN A 32 -0.71 -19.12 1.04
N PRO A 33 -0.41 -17.93 0.48
CA PRO A 33 -0.25 -16.72 1.28
C PRO A 33 -1.55 -16.32 1.97
N PHE A 34 -1.48 -15.92 3.23
CA PHE A 34 -2.57 -15.22 3.92
C PHE A 34 -2.36 -13.70 3.78
N ARG A 35 -3.21 -13.06 2.97
CA ARG A 35 -3.06 -11.66 2.56
C ARG A 35 -3.89 -10.74 3.45
N ILE A 36 -3.20 -9.81 4.11
CA ILE A 36 -3.82 -8.81 4.98
C ILE A 36 -3.50 -7.43 4.44
N SER A 37 -4.47 -6.53 4.43
CA SER A 37 -4.22 -5.10 4.29
C SER A 37 -5.01 -4.28 5.29
N ILE A 38 -4.46 -3.13 5.65
CA ILE A 38 -5.16 -2.09 6.41
C ILE A 38 -5.49 -0.97 5.42
N LEU A 39 -6.73 -0.49 5.46
CA LEU A 39 -7.25 0.58 4.62
C LEU A 39 -7.63 1.77 5.50
N ARG A 40 -7.60 2.96 4.93
CA ARG A 40 -8.02 4.20 5.58
C ARG A 40 -8.91 4.97 4.61
N GLU A 41 -9.83 5.75 5.16
CA GLU A 41 -10.62 6.70 4.38
C GLU A 41 -9.67 7.58 3.52
N PRO A 42 -9.90 7.69 2.19
CA PRO A 42 -8.94 8.28 1.26
C PRO A 42 -8.53 9.73 1.57
N VAL A 43 -9.46 10.60 1.96
CA VAL A 43 -9.15 12.02 2.23
C VAL A 43 -8.28 12.14 3.48
N SER A 44 -8.64 11.41 4.54
CA SER A 44 -7.86 11.33 5.78
C SER A 44 -6.46 10.78 5.54
N LEU A 45 -6.31 9.79 4.64
CA LEU A 45 -5.02 9.26 4.24
C LEU A 45 -4.17 10.32 3.53
N PHE A 46 -4.75 11.01 2.55
CA PHE A 46 -4.08 12.06 1.77
C PHE A 46 -3.54 13.20 2.66
N LEU A 47 -4.38 13.74 3.55
CA LEU A 47 -3.99 14.80 4.48
C LEU A 47 -2.94 14.32 5.50
N SER A 48 -3.10 13.10 6.00
CA SER A 48 -2.12 12.50 6.91
C SER A 48 -0.76 12.32 6.24
N GLN A 49 -0.74 11.94 4.96
CA GLN A 49 0.50 11.79 4.19
C GLN A 49 1.17 13.15 3.99
N TYR A 50 0.41 14.18 3.58
CA TYR A 50 0.92 15.55 3.44
C TYR A 50 1.64 16.02 4.71
N HIS A 51 0.97 15.95 5.86
CA HIS A 51 1.54 16.39 7.12
C HIS A 51 2.71 15.55 7.61
N TYR A 52 2.70 14.24 7.32
CA TYR A 52 3.80 13.34 7.62
C TYR A 52 5.05 13.70 6.79
N LEU A 53 4.90 13.81 5.47
CA LEU A 53 6.00 14.08 4.55
C LEU A 53 6.67 15.45 4.81
N LYS A 54 5.92 16.47 5.26
CA LYS A 54 6.50 17.77 5.65
C LYS A 54 7.41 17.71 6.87
N LYS A 55 7.32 16.66 7.69
CA LYS A 55 7.99 16.58 9.01
C LYS A 55 8.88 15.35 9.13
N SER A 56 8.93 14.48 8.13
CA SER A 56 9.65 13.21 8.17
C SER A 56 11.07 13.41 7.63
N PRO A 57 12.11 13.49 8.48
CA PRO A 57 13.50 13.70 8.05
C PRO A 57 14.00 12.59 7.13
N ASP A 58 13.45 11.37 7.28
CA ASP A 58 13.86 10.18 6.52
C ASP A 58 13.09 10.02 5.21
N SER A 59 12.20 10.96 4.87
CA SER A 59 11.45 10.90 3.62
C SER A 59 12.24 11.48 2.44
N ASN A 60 12.33 10.70 1.36
CA ASN A 60 12.87 11.17 0.08
C ASN A 60 12.09 12.37 -0.51
N PHE A 61 10.84 12.59 -0.07
CA PHE A 61 9.98 13.67 -0.55
C PHE A 61 10.04 14.93 0.32
N LEU A 62 10.74 14.90 1.46
CA LEU A 62 10.75 16.00 2.43
C LEU A 62 11.15 17.34 1.78
N ASN A 63 12.22 17.34 0.98
CA ASN A 63 12.77 18.56 0.38
C ASN A 63 11.80 19.27 -0.56
N GLU A 64 10.92 18.52 -1.21
CA GLU A 64 9.91 19.05 -2.13
C GLU A 64 8.65 19.43 -1.37
N VAL A 65 8.13 18.49 -0.58
CA VAL A 65 6.84 18.64 0.12
C VAL A 65 6.90 19.69 1.23
N SER A 66 8.04 19.87 1.90
CA SER A 66 8.22 20.90 2.94
C SER A 66 8.07 22.34 2.42
N LYS A 67 8.34 22.57 1.13
CA LYS A 67 8.25 23.89 0.48
C LYS A 67 6.83 24.24 0.05
N LEU A 68 5.94 23.25 -0.03
CA LEU A 68 4.54 23.45 -0.40
C LEU A 68 3.82 24.22 0.71
N LYS A 69 3.01 25.20 0.31
CA LYS A 69 2.37 26.16 1.21
C LYS A 69 0.95 25.76 1.58
N SER A 70 0.30 24.92 0.77
CA SER A 70 -1.08 24.49 1.00
C SER A 70 -1.34 23.04 0.59
N GLU A 71 -2.53 22.54 0.91
CA GLU A 71 -2.99 21.21 0.52
C GLU A 71 -3.30 21.14 -0.98
N GLU A 72 -3.71 22.25 -1.59
CA GLU A 72 -3.89 22.38 -3.04
C GLU A 72 -2.56 22.24 -3.79
N GLU A 73 -1.50 22.91 -3.32
CA GLU A 73 -0.15 22.73 -3.90
C GLU A 73 0.32 21.27 -3.74
N TYR A 74 -0.06 20.60 -2.64
CA TYR A 74 0.22 19.18 -2.46
C TYR A 74 -0.61 18.27 -3.37
N LEU A 75 -1.85 18.63 -3.70
CA LEU A 75 -2.65 17.89 -4.67
C LEU A 75 -2.02 17.94 -6.07
N GLU A 76 -1.61 19.12 -6.52
CA GLU A 76 -0.91 19.28 -7.80
C GLU A 76 0.39 18.48 -7.83
N TYR A 77 1.19 18.58 -6.75
CA TYR A 77 2.38 17.76 -6.56
C TYR A 77 2.06 16.26 -6.62
N ALA A 78 1.02 15.82 -5.92
CA ALA A 78 0.64 14.42 -5.83
C ALA A 78 0.22 13.85 -7.18
N VAL A 79 -0.54 14.61 -7.98
CA VAL A 79 -0.92 14.22 -9.35
C VAL A 79 0.33 14.10 -10.23
N ALA A 80 1.25 15.07 -10.16
CA ALA A 80 2.47 15.07 -10.97
C ALA A 80 3.44 13.91 -10.63
N HIS A 81 3.41 13.42 -9.39
CA HIS A 81 4.30 12.36 -8.89
C HIS A 81 3.58 11.03 -8.61
N GLY A 82 2.35 10.86 -9.09
CA GLY A 82 1.56 9.63 -8.94
C GLY A 82 1.22 9.28 -7.48
N GLN A 83 1.26 10.26 -6.58
CA GLN A 83 0.84 10.13 -5.17
C GLN A 83 -0.66 10.39 -4.98
N ASP A 84 -1.40 10.67 -6.04
CA ASP A 84 -2.86 10.70 -6.02
C ASP A 84 -3.44 9.28 -6.14
N ASN A 85 -4.65 9.05 -5.63
CA ASN A 85 -5.33 7.74 -5.71
C ASN A 85 -4.47 6.54 -5.26
N LEU A 86 -3.60 6.72 -4.26
CA LEU A 86 -2.60 5.72 -3.85
C LEU A 86 -3.17 4.33 -3.62
N LEU A 87 -4.33 4.21 -2.96
CA LEU A 87 -4.95 2.91 -2.74
C LEU A 87 -5.23 2.21 -4.07
N THR A 88 -5.85 2.89 -5.04
CA THR A 88 -6.11 2.34 -6.38
C THR A 88 -4.81 1.99 -7.09
N ARG A 89 -3.80 2.87 -7.06
CA ARG A 89 -2.49 2.62 -7.69
C ARG A 89 -1.79 1.38 -7.10
N TYR A 90 -1.75 1.26 -5.77
CA TYR A 90 -1.16 0.11 -5.09
C TYR A 90 -1.96 -1.19 -5.31
N PHE A 91 -3.28 -1.17 -5.15
CA PHE A 91 -4.10 -2.38 -5.27
C PHE A 91 -4.28 -2.84 -6.71
N SER A 92 -4.15 -1.96 -7.71
CA SER A 92 -4.11 -2.37 -9.12
C SER A 92 -2.83 -3.12 -9.50
N ASN A 93 -1.82 -3.15 -8.62
CA ASN A 93 -0.48 -3.68 -8.88
C ASN A 93 0.26 -2.97 -10.04
N SER A 94 -0.17 -1.75 -10.37
CA SER A 94 0.48 -0.87 -11.34
C SER A 94 1.40 0.11 -10.61
N VAL A 95 2.49 -0.43 -10.06
CA VAL A 95 3.46 0.29 -9.20
C VAL A 95 4.89 0.21 -9.73
N GLN A 96 5.08 -0.24 -10.98
CA GLN A 96 6.39 -0.41 -11.59
C GLN A 96 7.10 0.95 -11.76
N TRP A 97 6.35 2.00 -12.08
CA TRP A 97 6.83 3.39 -12.16
C TRP A 97 7.37 3.93 -10.82
N LEU A 98 7.05 3.31 -9.67
CA LEU A 98 7.68 3.66 -8.39
C LEU A 98 9.10 3.10 -8.25
N ALA A 99 9.43 2.05 -9.01
CA ALA A 99 10.73 1.37 -8.96
C ALA A 99 11.64 1.71 -10.14
N ASP A 100 11.07 2.22 -11.24
CA ASP A 100 11.77 2.52 -12.48
C ASP A 100 11.32 3.90 -13.00
N PRO A 101 12.20 4.93 -13.01
CA PRO A 101 11.86 6.28 -13.44
C PRO A 101 11.61 6.38 -14.95
N ASP A 102 12.04 5.40 -15.76
CA ASP A 102 11.81 5.39 -17.20
C ASP A 102 10.39 4.92 -17.54
N ILE A 103 9.67 4.31 -16.59
CA ILE A 103 8.28 3.91 -16.76
C ILE A 103 7.36 5.10 -16.42
N PRO A 104 6.54 5.58 -17.37
CA PRO A 104 5.66 6.72 -17.13
C PRO A 104 4.60 6.37 -16.09
N ILE A 105 4.21 7.37 -15.30
CA ILE A 105 3.11 7.27 -14.35
C ILE A 105 1.79 7.06 -15.12
N PRO A 106 0.99 6.04 -14.79
CA PRO A 106 -0.29 5.80 -15.44
C PRO A 106 -1.22 7.01 -15.31
N ASN A 107 -1.82 7.41 -16.42
CA ASN A 107 -2.72 8.56 -16.49
C ASN A 107 -4.13 8.13 -16.06
N LEU A 108 -4.64 8.67 -14.96
CA LEU A 108 -5.92 8.24 -14.41
C LEU A 108 -7.13 8.65 -15.24
N GLU A 109 -7.05 9.68 -16.08
CA GLU A 109 -8.16 10.04 -16.97
C GLU A 109 -8.36 8.96 -18.05
N LYS A 110 -7.25 8.36 -18.51
CA LYS A 110 -7.27 7.34 -19.57
C LYS A 110 -7.35 5.92 -19.01
N GLU A 111 -6.67 5.66 -17.91
CA GLU A 111 -6.44 4.32 -17.36
C GLU A 111 -7.12 4.11 -16.00
N GLY A 112 -7.71 5.15 -15.40
CA GLY A 112 -8.22 5.09 -14.03
C GLY A 112 -9.35 4.08 -13.81
N SER A 113 -10.26 3.95 -14.79
CA SER A 113 -11.36 2.97 -14.70
C SER A 113 -10.87 1.54 -14.66
N SER A 114 -9.96 1.15 -15.56
CA SER A 114 -9.39 -0.19 -15.59
C SER A 114 -8.51 -0.46 -14.36
N MET A 115 -7.78 0.55 -13.89
CA MET A 115 -7.02 0.47 -12.63
C MET A 115 -7.92 0.25 -11.43
N LEU A 116 -9.05 0.95 -11.35
CA LEU A 116 -10.03 0.78 -10.27
C LEU A 116 -10.64 -0.62 -10.28
N GLU A 117 -11.08 -1.10 -11.45
CA GLU A 117 -11.60 -2.46 -11.61
C GLU A 117 -10.56 -3.51 -11.19
N GLN A 118 -9.31 -3.33 -11.60
CA GLN A 118 -8.22 -4.21 -11.24
C GLN A 118 -7.92 -4.16 -9.73
N ALA A 119 -7.95 -2.97 -9.12
CA ALA A 119 -7.80 -2.80 -7.68
C ALA A 119 -8.89 -3.51 -6.89
N ILE A 120 -10.16 -3.36 -7.29
CA ILE A 120 -11.30 -4.05 -6.68
C ILE A 120 -11.16 -5.57 -6.83
N SER A 121 -10.79 -6.03 -8.03
CA SER A 121 -10.56 -7.46 -8.31
C SER A 121 -9.45 -8.03 -7.42
N ASN A 122 -8.34 -7.31 -7.26
CA ASN A 122 -7.23 -7.72 -6.40
C ASN A 122 -7.59 -7.67 -4.91
N LEU A 123 -8.38 -6.69 -4.46
CA LEU A 123 -8.85 -6.58 -3.07
C LEU A 123 -9.71 -7.78 -2.66
N ARG A 124 -10.53 -8.34 -3.58
CA ARG A 124 -11.32 -9.54 -3.32
C ARG A 124 -10.49 -10.79 -3.02
N GLN A 125 -9.19 -10.77 -3.35
CA GLN A 125 -8.26 -11.86 -3.08
C GLN A 125 -7.57 -11.73 -1.71
N TYR A 126 -7.85 -10.68 -0.93
CA TYR A 126 -7.32 -10.54 0.42
C TYR A 126 -8.13 -11.37 1.41
N ASP A 127 -7.42 -12.09 2.28
CA ASP A 127 -8.03 -12.86 3.35
C ASP A 127 -8.56 -11.97 4.47
N ALA A 128 -7.97 -10.79 4.67
CA ALA A 128 -8.47 -9.80 5.60
C ALA A 128 -8.19 -8.37 5.11
N LEU A 129 -9.23 -7.53 5.21
CA LEU A 129 -9.14 -6.08 5.03
C LEU A 129 -9.60 -5.43 6.33
N ILE A 130 -8.73 -4.62 6.91
CA ILE A 130 -8.97 -3.93 8.19
C ILE A 130 -9.15 -2.44 7.90
N ASP A 131 -10.27 -1.87 8.32
CA ASP A 131 -10.42 -0.42 8.36
C ASP A 131 -9.65 0.15 9.56
N LEU A 132 -8.73 1.08 9.30
CA LEU A 132 -7.92 1.74 10.32
C LEU A 132 -8.78 2.46 11.36
N SER A 133 -9.94 3.02 10.97
CA SER A 133 -10.86 3.67 11.92
C SER A 133 -11.48 2.68 12.91
N ARG A 134 -11.40 1.38 12.60
CA ARG A 134 -11.90 0.26 13.41
C ARG A 134 -10.78 -0.75 13.70
N PHE A 135 -9.55 -0.27 13.82
CA PHE A 135 -8.34 -1.10 13.92
C PHE A 135 -8.47 -2.21 14.97
N ASP A 136 -8.85 -1.90 16.21
CA ASP A 136 -9.00 -2.90 17.28
C ASP A 136 -10.03 -3.98 16.95
N LYS A 137 -11.14 -3.60 16.34
CA LYS A 137 -12.18 -4.55 15.89
C LYS A 137 -11.64 -5.43 14.77
N GLY A 138 -10.86 -4.87 13.86
CA GLY A 138 -10.20 -5.60 12.78
C GLY A 138 -9.14 -6.59 13.28
N VAL A 139 -8.28 -6.16 14.20
CA VAL A 139 -7.27 -7.02 14.86
C VAL A 139 -7.95 -8.13 15.66
N TYR A 140 -9.03 -7.82 16.39
CA TYR A 140 -9.83 -8.83 17.08
C TYR A 140 -10.38 -9.86 16.09
N ALA A 141 -11.05 -9.44 15.01
CA ALA A 141 -11.58 -10.35 14.01
C ALA A 141 -10.49 -11.22 13.36
N LEU A 142 -9.34 -10.62 13.03
CA LEU A 142 -8.17 -11.33 12.50
C LEU A 142 -7.64 -12.38 13.48
N SER A 143 -7.54 -12.04 14.77
CA SER A 143 -7.09 -12.96 15.81
C SER A 143 -7.98 -14.19 15.94
N ARG A 144 -9.31 -14.01 15.79
CA ARG A 144 -10.28 -15.11 15.77
C ARG A 144 -10.14 -15.97 14.52
N LYS A 145 -9.91 -15.35 13.36
CA LYS A 145 -9.73 -16.05 12.07
C LYS A 145 -8.44 -16.89 12.04
N LEU A 146 -7.38 -16.41 12.69
CA LEU A 146 -6.07 -17.05 12.74
C LEU A 146 -5.79 -17.86 14.02
N ASN A 147 -6.80 -18.02 14.89
CA ASN A 147 -6.70 -18.75 16.17
C ASN A 147 -5.50 -18.31 17.04
N TRP A 148 -5.29 -17.00 17.17
CA TRP A 148 -4.21 -16.49 18.02
C TRP A 148 -4.45 -16.82 19.48
N SER A 149 -3.40 -17.28 20.17
CA SER A 149 -3.45 -17.59 21.62
C SER A 149 -3.51 -16.33 22.49
N LYS A 150 -3.06 -15.18 21.95
CA LYS A 150 -3.10 -13.86 22.61
C LYS A 150 -3.49 -12.80 21.60
N ILE A 151 -4.33 -11.87 22.04
CA ILE A 151 -4.75 -10.73 21.21
C ILE A 151 -3.83 -9.55 21.56
N PRO A 152 -3.11 -8.96 20.60
CA PRO A 152 -2.34 -7.75 20.84
C PRO A 152 -3.32 -6.57 20.90
N ILE A 153 -3.80 -6.26 22.11
CA ILE A 153 -4.60 -5.05 22.36
C ILE A 153 -3.62 -3.93 22.68
N TYR A 154 -3.51 -2.97 21.77
CA TYR A 154 -2.71 -1.76 21.96
C TYR A 154 -3.54 -0.77 22.77
N ARG A 155 -2.98 -0.24 23.86
CA ARG A 155 -3.59 0.80 24.71
C ARG A 155 -2.80 2.09 24.56
#